data_AF-A0A2N3IAG7-F1
#
_entry.id   AF-A0A2N3IAG7-F1
#
_cell.length_a   1.000
_cell.length_b   1.000
_cell.length_c   1.000
_cell.angle_alpha   90.00
_cell.angle_beta   90.00
_cell.angle_gamma   90.00
#
_symmetry.space_group_name_H-M   'P 1'
#
loop_
_entity.id
_entity.type
_entity.pdbx_description
1 polymer ?
#
loop_
_entity_poly.entity_id
_entity_poly.type
_entity_poly.pdbx_seq_one_letter_code
_entity_poly.pdbx_strand_id
1 'polypeptide(L)'
;MKFDNIIIGGGLSGLTCGIKLAEQGKKCAIVSSGQSAIHFFSGSFDLLGKMDGQDVKNPLEAIKILPDTHPYQRVGIENISRLVVEAPRLLDRAGLNFFGKADENHFVLTPMGIMKPTWLTIDDFTRFEQNDAFPWKKAVILNFSGFLDFHTLFVQDGLKKYGVDTQIKNFAMKEFEAIRRNPSEMRSTNIAKVFDSGDALDEFAQKVNQLSEGFEVVLLPAVFGLFTKNVALNLKAKVNKPVVLLPAIPPSVPGIRSQILLRKRFEELGGTYFLGDNVEEGTFKNNRLVAVQTNNHGDIKLEADQFVLASGSFYSKGIVATREKLYEPILGLDIDGDTDSEKWLDEKFFNDQPYMHYGVKTDSGFRALKNGKPIENLFVAGSVLGGANALKEGSGAGISLLTSLHVAEQILK
;
A
#
# COMPACT_ATOMS: atom_id res chain seq x y z
N MET A 1 -29.58 -3.08 -6.51
CA MET A 1 -29.20 -3.88 -5.31
C MET A 1 -29.08 -2.94 -4.12
N LYS A 2 -29.41 -3.38 -2.90
CA LYS A 2 -29.36 -2.54 -1.70
C LYS A 2 -28.34 -3.04 -0.66
N PHE A 3 -27.56 -2.12 -0.14
CA PHE A 3 -26.52 -2.31 0.89
C PHE A 3 -26.72 -1.30 2.03
N ASP A 4 -26.06 -1.51 3.16
CA ASP A 4 -25.96 -0.46 4.19
C ASP A 4 -24.89 0.56 3.77
N ASN A 5 -23.78 0.06 3.24
CA ASN A 5 -22.63 0.88 2.82
C ASN A 5 -22.12 0.47 1.44
N ILE A 6 -21.85 1.44 0.57
CA ILE A 6 -21.10 1.26 -0.67
C ILE A 6 -19.79 2.03 -0.59
N ILE A 7 -18.68 1.33 -0.84
CA ILE A 7 -17.33 1.89 -0.88
C ILE A 7 -16.84 1.90 -2.33
N ILE A 8 -16.46 3.07 -2.81
CA ILE A 8 -15.97 3.32 -4.16
C ILE A 8 -14.44 3.29 -4.12
N GLY A 9 -13.85 2.17 -4.52
CA GLY A 9 -12.40 1.93 -4.51
C GLY A 9 -12.02 0.69 -3.69
N GLY A 10 -11.26 -0.22 -4.32
CA GLY A 10 -10.84 -1.51 -3.73
C GLY A 10 -9.39 -1.56 -3.25
N GLY A 11 -8.79 -0.41 -2.93
CA GLY A 11 -7.43 -0.33 -2.38
C GLY A 11 -7.38 -0.54 -0.87
N LEU A 12 -6.23 -0.20 -0.26
CA LEU A 12 -5.99 -0.36 1.18
C LEU A 12 -7.07 0.34 2.00
N SER A 13 -7.43 1.58 1.62
CA SER A 13 -8.47 2.36 2.28
C SER A 13 -9.84 1.69 2.21
N GLY A 14 -10.26 1.28 1.01
CA GLY A 14 -11.57 0.69 0.79
C GLY A 14 -11.74 -0.65 1.49
N LEU A 15 -10.73 -1.52 1.42
CA LEU A 15 -10.71 -2.79 2.14
C LEU A 15 -10.67 -2.60 3.66
N THR A 16 -9.89 -1.64 4.16
CA THR A 16 -9.85 -1.32 5.60
C THR A 16 -11.21 -0.87 6.12
N CYS A 17 -11.83 0.09 5.43
CA CYS A 17 -13.16 0.60 5.78
C CYS A 17 -14.22 -0.51 5.69
N GLY A 18 -14.24 -1.26 4.57
CA GLY A 18 -15.19 -2.35 4.34
C GLY A 18 -15.08 -3.47 5.37
N ILE A 19 -13.86 -3.90 5.71
CA ILE A 19 -13.64 -4.90 6.77
C ILE A 19 -14.15 -4.36 8.10
N LYS A 20 -13.79 -3.14 8.49
CA LYS A 20 -14.23 -2.56 9.77
C LYS A 20 -15.75 -2.48 9.91
N LEU A 21 -16.44 -2.08 8.83
CA LEU A 21 -17.91 -2.02 8.79
C LEU A 21 -18.55 -3.42 8.80
N ALA A 22 -18.01 -4.35 8.00
CA ALA A 22 -18.51 -5.73 7.94
C ALA A 22 -18.29 -6.49 9.25
N GLU A 23 -17.21 -6.23 10.00
CA GLU A 23 -16.98 -6.76 11.35
C GLU A 23 -18.07 -6.32 12.35
N GLN A 24 -18.82 -5.25 12.05
CA GLN A 24 -19.98 -4.80 12.83
C GLN A 24 -21.32 -5.26 12.23
N GLY A 25 -21.30 -6.25 11.33
CA GLY A 25 -22.50 -6.83 10.73
C GLY A 25 -23.16 -5.96 9.64
N LYS A 26 -22.50 -4.89 9.19
CA LYS A 26 -23.04 -4.05 8.11
C LYS A 26 -22.92 -4.76 6.76
N LYS A 27 -24.00 -4.73 5.98
CA LYS A 27 -24.01 -5.23 4.61
C LYS A 27 -23.27 -4.26 3.69
N CYS A 28 -22.04 -4.60 3.31
CA CYS A 28 -21.16 -3.70 2.56
C CYS A 28 -20.89 -4.18 1.14
N ALA A 29 -20.78 -3.24 0.20
CA ALA A 29 -20.24 -3.47 -1.13
C ALA A 29 -18.98 -2.63 -1.37
N ILE A 30 -17.98 -3.21 -2.05
CA ILE A 30 -16.84 -2.50 -2.59
C ILE A 30 -16.90 -2.59 -4.11
N VAL A 31 -16.86 -1.44 -4.80
CA VAL A 31 -16.71 -1.38 -6.26
C VAL A 31 -15.26 -1.05 -6.59
N SER A 32 -14.62 -1.89 -7.39
CA SER A 32 -13.19 -1.80 -7.67
C SER A 32 -12.90 -1.98 -9.15
N SER A 33 -12.25 -0.97 -9.75
CA SER A 33 -11.84 -0.96 -11.15
C SER A 33 -10.82 -2.04 -11.52
N GLY A 34 -10.18 -2.68 -10.54
CA GLY A 34 -9.23 -3.75 -10.75
C GLY A 34 -8.17 -3.84 -9.66
N GLN A 35 -6.92 -4.01 -10.07
CA GLN A 35 -5.79 -4.13 -9.16
C GLN A 35 -5.48 -2.78 -8.51
N SER A 36 -5.09 -2.81 -7.23
CA SER A 36 -4.88 -1.59 -6.45
C SER A 36 -3.41 -1.20 -6.33
N ALA A 37 -3.15 0.00 -5.80
CA ALA A 37 -1.80 0.46 -5.48
C ALA A 37 -1.06 -0.44 -4.46
N ILE A 38 -1.75 -1.36 -3.77
CA ILE A 38 -1.13 -2.39 -2.93
C ILE A 38 -0.16 -3.27 -3.75
N HIS A 39 -0.33 -3.38 -5.07
CA HIS A 39 0.62 -4.09 -5.93
C HIS A 39 2.01 -3.43 -6.03
N PHE A 40 2.16 -2.20 -5.52
CA PHE A 40 3.42 -1.47 -5.41
C PHE A 40 4.01 -1.54 -3.99
N PHE A 41 3.43 -2.36 -3.11
CA PHE A 41 3.84 -2.52 -1.72
C PHE A 41 5.31 -2.92 -1.59
N SER A 42 6.07 -2.15 -0.81
CA SER A 42 7.51 -2.34 -0.58
C SER A 42 7.83 -3.35 0.53
N GLY A 43 6.86 -4.17 0.96
CA GLY A 43 7.02 -4.99 2.17
C GLY A 43 6.78 -4.23 3.47
N SER A 44 6.42 -2.94 3.38
CA SER A 44 6.18 -2.10 4.54
C SER A 44 5.12 -1.02 4.33
N PHE A 45 4.52 -0.58 5.44
CA PHE A 45 3.64 0.58 5.53
C PHE A 45 4.29 1.66 6.39
N ASP A 46 4.21 2.89 5.92
CA ASP A 46 4.77 4.06 6.60
C ASP A 46 3.64 4.87 7.25
N LEU A 47 3.94 5.46 8.42
CA LEU A 47 3.02 6.35 9.15
C LEU A 47 3.39 7.81 8.93
N LEU A 48 4.65 8.16 9.23
CA LEU A 48 5.29 9.41 8.86
C LEU A 48 6.79 9.13 8.88
N GLY A 49 7.40 8.98 7.71
CA GLY A 49 8.80 8.62 7.57
C GLY A 49 9.73 9.82 7.56
N LYS A 50 9.29 10.96 7.04
CA LYS A 50 10.10 12.17 6.88
C LYS A 50 9.33 13.45 7.16
N MET A 51 10.05 14.45 7.64
CA MET A 51 9.58 15.82 7.82
C MET A 51 10.74 16.77 7.51
N ASP A 52 10.51 17.75 6.65
CA ASP A 52 11.55 18.67 6.15
C ASP A 52 12.80 17.97 5.59
N GLY A 53 12.59 16.79 4.98
CA GLY A 53 13.64 15.97 4.38
C GLY A 53 14.43 15.10 5.38
N GLN A 54 14.21 15.26 6.68
CA GLN A 54 14.84 14.49 7.74
C GLN A 54 14.02 13.26 8.10
N ASP A 55 14.69 12.18 8.51
CA ASP A 55 14.02 10.97 8.99
C ASP A 55 13.30 11.25 10.33
N VAL A 56 12.04 10.83 10.42
CA VAL A 56 11.24 10.93 11.64
C VAL A 56 11.46 9.69 12.49
N LYS A 57 11.96 9.87 13.72
CA LYS A 57 12.13 8.75 14.66
C LYS A 57 10.81 8.38 15.36
N ASN A 58 10.08 9.35 15.89
CA ASN A 58 8.80 9.14 16.58
C ASN A 58 7.67 9.78 15.77
N PRO A 59 6.92 8.98 14.97
CA PRO A 59 5.80 9.48 14.19
C PRO A 59 4.72 10.17 15.02
N LEU A 60 4.34 9.63 16.18
CA LEU A 60 3.25 10.18 16.99
C LEU A 60 3.54 11.59 17.50
N GLU A 61 4.79 11.87 17.89
CA GLU A 61 5.20 13.22 18.28
C GLU A 61 5.28 14.16 17.07
N ALA A 62 5.85 13.69 15.96
CA ALA A 62 5.97 14.50 14.74
C ALA A 62 4.60 14.84 14.12
N ILE A 63 3.62 13.93 14.22
CA ILE A 63 2.26 14.18 13.72
C ILE A 63 1.64 15.41 14.39
N LYS A 64 1.89 15.66 15.69
CA LYS A 64 1.28 16.75 16.47
C LYS A 64 1.59 18.14 15.93
N ILE A 65 2.69 18.31 15.20
CA ILE A 65 3.15 19.59 14.66
C ILE A 65 2.88 19.76 13.16
N LEU A 66 2.22 18.78 12.54
CA LEU A 66 1.76 18.91 11.15
C LEU A 66 0.70 20.01 11.02
N PRO A 67 0.52 20.61 9.83
CA PRO A 67 -0.51 21.61 9.58
C PRO A 67 -1.93 21.08 9.85
N ASP A 68 -2.85 21.93 10.29
CA ASP A 68 -4.25 21.57 10.58
C ASP A 68 -4.99 20.97 9.37
N THR A 69 -4.55 21.28 8.16
CA THR A 69 -5.08 20.72 6.91
C THR A 69 -4.69 19.26 6.68
N HIS A 70 -3.65 18.77 7.38
CA HIS A 70 -3.14 17.42 7.21
C HIS A 70 -4.18 16.37 7.66
N PRO A 71 -4.39 15.26 6.91
CA PRO A 71 -5.39 14.24 7.26
C PRO A 71 -5.28 13.71 8.69
N TYR A 72 -4.06 13.56 9.22
CA TYR A 72 -3.86 13.16 10.63
C TYR A 72 -4.35 14.18 11.65
N GLN A 73 -4.12 15.48 11.41
CA GLN A 73 -4.62 16.54 12.27
C GLN A 73 -6.14 16.58 12.25
N ARG A 74 -6.73 16.40 11.06
CA ARG A 74 -8.17 16.35 10.86
C ARG A 74 -8.85 15.15 11.51
N VAL A 75 -8.19 13.99 11.57
CA VAL A 75 -8.67 12.83 12.36
C VAL A 75 -8.64 13.12 13.86
N GLY A 76 -7.70 13.96 14.30
CA GLY A 76 -7.47 14.33 15.70
C GLY A 76 -6.48 13.39 16.40
N ILE A 77 -5.54 13.96 17.16
CA ILE A 77 -4.41 13.24 17.77
C ILE A 77 -4.83 12.11 18.72
N GLU A 78 -5.93 12.30 19.45
CA GLU A 78 -6.49 11.27 20.34
C GLU A 78 -6.98 10.05 19.54
N ASN A 79 -7.67 10.30 18.42
CA ASN A 79 -8.10 9.23 17.52
C ASN A 79 -6.90 8.57 16.85
N ILE A 80 -5.90 9.34 16.39
CA ILE A 80 -4.68 8.78 15.81
C ILE A 80 -4.02 7.80 16.77
N SER A 81 -3.82 8.19 18.03
CA SER A 81 -3.21 7.35 19.07
C SER A 81 -3.92 6.00 19.26
N ARG A 82 -5.25 5.98 19.13
CA ARG A 82 -6.04 4.75 19.23
C ARG A 82 -6.01 3.94 17.92
N LEU A 83 -6.13 4.61 16.79
CA LEU A 83 -6.25 3.98 15.47
C LEU A 83 -4.93 3.34 15.00
N VAL A 84 -3.78 3.90 15.38
CA VAL A 84 -2.47 3.26 15.10
C VAL A 84 -2.30 1.92 15.81
N VAL A 85 -3.05 1.66 16.89
CA VAL A 85 -3.06 0.35 17.56
C VAL A 85 -4.04 -0.60 16.88
N GLU A 86 -5.17 -0.08 16.38
CA GLU A 86 -6.20 -0.90 15.72
C GLU A 86 -5.81 -1.33 14.30
N ALA A 87 -5.13 -0.47 13.53
CA ALA A 87 -4.72 -0.77 12.16
C ALA A 87 -3.92 -2.08 12.01
N PRO A 88 -2.82 -2.33 12.75
CA PRO A 88 -2.12 -3.61 12.66
C PRO A 88 -2.97 -4.80 13.15
N ARG A 89 -3.90 -4.60 14.10
CA ARG A 89 -4.82 -5.65 14.54
C ARG A 89 -5.83 -6.03 13.45
N LEU A 90 -6.32 -5.07 12.68
CA LEU A 90 -7.18 -5.36 11.53
C LEU A 90 -6.43 -6.16 10.46
N LEU A 91 -5.18 -5.77 10.17
CA LEU A 91 -4.32 -6.50 9.23
C LEU A 91 -4.05 -7.94 9.70
N ASP A 92 -3.79 -8.12 11.00
CA ASP A 92 -3.58 -9.43 11.61
C ASP A 92 -4.83 -10.33 11.49
N ARG A 93 -6.03 -9.77 11.72
CA ARG A 93 -7.31 -10.48 11.50
C ARG A 93 -7.55 -10.87 10.04
N ALA A 94 -6.92 -10.18 9.09
CA ALA A 94 -6.93 -10.56 7.67
C ALA A 94 -5.82 -11.59 7.32
N GLY A 95 -5.03 -12.02 8.30
CA GLY A 95 -3.93 -12.95 8.11
C GLY A 95 -2.63 -12.29 7.66
N LEU A 96 -2.47 -10.98 7.82
CA LEU A 96 -1.24 -10.25 7.52
C LEU A 96 -0.52 -9.86 8.81
N ASN A 97 0.61 -10.51 9.06
CA ASN A 97 1.39 -10.27 10.26
C ASN A 97 2.39 -9.15 9.99
N PHE A 98 2.37 -8.13 10.84
CA PHE A 98 3.30 -7.01 10.75
C PHE A 98 4.04 -6.83 12.06
N PHE A 99 5.28 -6.37 11.97
CA PHE A 99 6.07 -5.89 13.09
C PHE A 99 6.23 -4.37 13.04
N GLY A 100 6.26 -3.74 14.20
CA GLY A 100 6.51 -2.30 14.35
C GLY A 100 5.60 -1.66 15.39
N LYS A 101 5.90 -0.40 15.73
CA LYS A 101 5.13 0.42 16.67
C LYS A 101 5.06 1.84 16.14
N ALA A 102 4.01 2.59 16.51
CA ALA A 102 3.79 3.94 15.98
C ALA A 102 4.64 5.02 16.66
N ASP A 103 5.17 4.74 17.86
CA ASP A 103 6.03 5.64 18.63
C ASP A 103 7.51 5.59 18.22
N GLU A 104 7.90 4.61 17.41
CA GLU A 104 9.27 4.49 16.91
C GLU A 104 9.28 3.84 15.51
N ASN A 105 9.70 4.61 14.50
CA ASN A 105 10.00 4.06 13.19
C ASN A 105 11.23 3.15 13.29
N HIS A 106 11.10 1.94 12.76
CA HIS A 106 12.25 1.12 12.40
C HIS A 106 12.59 1.35 10.92
N PHE A 107 13.61 0.64 10.42
CA PHE A 107 14.09 0.77 9.06
C PHE A 107 13.95 -0.53 8.27
N VAL A 108 13.75 -0.40 6.96
CA VAL A 108 13.86 -1.50 6.01
C VAL A 108 14.86 -1.14 4.92
N LEU A 109 15.64 -2.12 4.47
CA LEU A 109 16.54 -1.94 3.34
C LEU A 109 15.73 -1.89 2.04
N THR A 110 15.95 -0.84 1.25
CA THR A 110 15.28 -0.67 -0.06
C THR A 110 16.08 -1.33 -1.19
N PRO A 111 15.47 -1.52 -2.37
CA PRO A 111 16.18 -2.01 -3.56
C PRO A 111 17.27 -1.05 -4.08
N MET A 112 17.30 0.20 -3.58
CA MET A 112 18.35 1.18 -3.85
C MET A 112 19.53 1.06 -2.87
N GLY A 113 19.49 0.09 -1.96
CA GLY A 113 20.53 -0.12 -0.96
C GLY A 113 20.60 0.97 0.11
N ILE A 114 19.50 1.66 0.37
CA ILE A 114 19.37 2.65 1.47
C ILE A 114 18.31 2.19 2.49
N MET A 115 18.50 2.57 3.75
CA MET A 115 17.51 2.35 4.81
C MET A 115 16.37 3.36 4.68
N LYS A 116 15.12 2.87 4.78
CA LYS A 116 13.90 3.70 4.74
C LYS A 116 13.17 3.61 6.08
N PRO A 117 12.86 4.74 6.73
CA PRO A 117 12.04 4.76 7.95
C PRO A 117 10.64 4.22 7.66
N THR A 118 10.12 3.40 8.57
CA THR A 118 8.93 2.57 8.36
C THR A 118 8.18 2.37 9.67
N TRP A 119 6.85 2.32 9.58
CA TRP A 119 5.99 2.03 10.72
C TRP A 119 5.72 0.53 10.91
N LEU A 120 5.27 -0.16 9.86
CA LEU A 120 4.94 -1.58 9.90
C LEU A 120 5.68 -2.33 8.78
N THR A 121 6.31 -3.45 9.11
CA THR A 121 6.97 -4.34 8.12
C THR A 121 6.36 -5.72 8.19
N ILE A 122 5.94 -6.26 7.04
CA ILE A 122 5.38 -7.62 6.97
C ILE A 122 6.48 -8.64 7.34
N ASP A 123 6.09 -9.75 7.97
CA ASP A 123 7.02 -10.74 8.54
C ASP A 123 7.96 -11.44 7.53
N ASP A 124 7.70 -11.32 6.23
CA ASP A 124 8.62 -11.69 5.16
C ASP A 124 9.94 -10.90 5.19
N PHE A 125 9.94 -9.64 5.64
CA PHE A 125 11.07 -8.73 5.50
C PHE A 125 11.85 -8.56 6.80
N THR A 126 13.09 -8.07 6.68
CA THR A 126 13.97 -7.79 7.81
C THR A 126 13.86 -6.33 8.21
N ARG A 127 13.72 -6.09 9.52
CA ARG A 127 13.75 -4.76 10.12
C ARG A 127 15.15 -4.46 10.67
N PHE A 128 15.51 -3.20 10.65
CA PHE A 128 16.74 -2.66 11.21
C PHE A 128 16.40 -1.53 12.17
N GLU A 129 17.13 -1.45 13.28
CA GLU A 129 16.89 -0.43 14.32
C GLU A 129 17.56 0.92 13.98
N GLN A 130 18.55 0.91 13.07
CA GLN A 130 19.36 2.07 12.72
C GLN A 130 19.42 2.24 11.20
N ASN A 131 19.55 3.50 10.73
CA ASN A 131 19.59 3.82 9.30
C ASN A 131 21.01 3.82 8.70
N ASP A 132 22.03 3.85 9.55
CA ASP A 132 23.45 4.01 9.23
C ASP A 132 24.27 2.74 9.51
N ALA A 133 23.61 1.65 9.93
CA ALA A 133 24.26 0.39 10.23
C ALA A 133 23.65 -0.80 9.47
N PHE A 134 24.51 -1.71 9.03
CA PHE A 134 24.12 -3.03 8.53
C PHE A 134 24.83 -4.10 9.38
N PRO A 135 24.11 -5.10 9.96
CA PRO A 135 24.68 -6.02 10.95
C PRO A 135 25.80 -6.92 10.43
N TRP A 136 25.89 -7.11 9.11
CA TRP A 136 26.82 -8.04 8.47
C TRP A 136 27.86 -7.30 7.64
N LYS A 137 29.06 -7.85 7.56
CA LYS A 137 30.19 -7.31 6.78
C LYS A 137 30.45 -8.07 5.49
N LYS A 138 29.95 -9.31 5.34
CA LYS A 138 30.02 -10.07 4.09
C LYS A 138 28.65 -10.56 3.65
N ALA A 139 28.20 -10.11 2.48
CA ALA A 139 26.90 -10.46 1.95
C ALA A 139 26.96 -11.02 0.52
N VAL A 140 26.09 -11.97 0.21
CA VAL A 140 25.87 -12.43 -1.17
C VAL A 140 24.51 -11.94 -1.66
N ILE A 141 24.48 -11.32 -2.82
CA ILE A 141 23.25 -10.90 -3.50
C ILE A 141 22.97 -11.94 -4.58
N LEU A 142 21.91 -12.72 -4.37
CA LEU A 142 21.53 -13.79 -5.29
C LEU A 142 20.40 -13.31 -6.19
N ASN A 143 20.54 -13.55 -7.49
CA ASN A 143 19.50 -13.26 -8.47
C ASN A 143 19.24 -14.46 -9.38
N PHE A 144 18.00 -14.60 -9.82
CA PHE A 144 17.62 -15.62 -10.77
C PHE A 144 18.11 -15.19 -12.16
N SER A 145 18.77 -16.10 -12.88
CA SER A 145 19.21 -15.83 -14.25
C SER A 145 18.02 -15.39 -15.11
N GLY A 146 18.15 -14.24 -15.78
CA GLY A 146 17.09 -13.65 -16.61
C GLY A 146 16.03 -12.84 -15.85
N PHE A 147 16.12 -12.73 -14.51
CA PHE A 147 15.22 -11.89 -13.74
C PHE A 147 15.74 -10.44 -13.69
N LEU A 148 15.02 -9.55 -14.38
CA LEU A 148 15.44 -8.15 -14.59
C LEU A 148 14.89 -7.19 -13.53
N ASP A 149 13.90 -7.61 -12.76
CA ASP A 149 13.17 -6.77 -11.80
C ASP A 149 13.89 -6.66 -10.44
N PHE A 150 15.15 -7.09 -10.35
CA PHE A 150 15.97 -6.98 -9.14
C PHE A 150 17.32 -6.32 -9.46
N HIS A 151 17.42 -5.03 -9.15
CA HIS A 151 18.59 -4.22 -9.48
C HIS A 151 19.76 -4.45 -8.51
N THR A 152 20.44 -5.58 -8.66
CA THR A 152 21.52 -6.02 -7.74
C THR A 152 22.67 -5.02 -7.60
N LEU A 153 22.98 -4.26 -8.65
CA LEU A 153 24.05 -3.25 -8.63
C LEU A 153 23.75 -2.09 -7.66
N PHE A 154 22.50 -1.61 -7.62
CA PHE A 154 22.12 -0.56 -6.66
C PHE A 154 22.18 -1.07 -5.23
N VAL A 155 21.76 -2.31 -4.99
CA VAL A 155 21.87 -2.94 -3.67
C VAL A 155 23.33 -3.05 -3.25
N GLN A 156 24.21 -3.54 -4.14
CA GLN A 156 25.65 -3.61 -3.89
C GLN A 156 26.25 -2.23 -3.59
N ASP A 157 25.96 -1.22 -4.41
CA ASP A 157 26.52 0.13 -4.25
C ASP A 157 26.02 0.82 -2.97
N GLY A 158 24.76 0.60 -2.60
CA GLY A 158 24.24 1.08 -1.32
C GLY A 158 24.88 0.37 -0.12
N LEU A 159 25.04 -0.96 -0.18
CA LEU A 159 25.69 -1.74 0.87
C LEU A 159 27.17 -1.38 1.10
N LYS A 160 27.90 -0.91 0.07
CA LYS A 160 29.27 -0.38 0.24
C LYS A 160 29.33 0.76 1.26
N LYS A 161 28.29 1.60 1.35
CA LYS A 161 28.24 2.73 2.30
C LYS A 161 28.20 2.27 3.77
N TYR A 162 27.76 1.05 4.01
CA TYR A 162 27.75 0.41 5.33
C TYR A 162 29.02 -0.43 5.60
N GLY A 163 29.99 -0.38 4.69
CA GLY A 163 31.25 -1.14 4.78
C GLY A 163 31.05 -2.64 4.58
N VAL A 164 30.10 -3.03 3.72
CA VAL A 164 29.78 -4.44 3.44
C VAL A 164 30.49 -4.88 2.16
N ASP A 165 31.29 -5.95 2.27
CA ASP A 165 31.83 -6.66 1.13
C ASP A 165 30.73 -7.53 0.50
N THR A 166 30.46 -7.33 -0.79
CA THR A 166 29.32 -7.94 -1.48
C THR A 166 29.73 -8.67 -2.75
N GLN A 167 29.19 -9.86 -2.95
CA GLN A 167 29.29 -10.56 -4.23
C GLN A 167 27.90 -10.78 -4.83
N ILE A 168 27.75 -10.46 -6.11
CA ILE A 168 26.54 -10.78 -6.88
C ILE A 168 26.74 -12.14 -7.55
N LYS A 169 25.79 -13.06 -7.37
CA LYS A 169 25.78 -14.35 -8.07
C LYS A 169 24.42 -14.57 -8.73
N ASN A 170 24.45 -14.85 -10.03
CA ASN A 170 23.27 -15.30 -10.77
C ASN A 170 23.20 -16.83 -10.75
N PHE A 171 22.00 -17.39 -10.65
CA PHE A 171 21.81 -18.83 -10.68
C PHE A 171 20.61 -19.23 -11.55
N ALA A 172 20.70 -20.43 -12.12
CA ALA A 172 19.64 -21.07 -12.90
C ALA A 172 19.14 -22.34 -12.19
N MET A 173 17.86 -22.68 -12.29
CA MET A 173 17.31 -23.97 -11.84
C MET A 173 16.30 -24.50 -12.84
N LYS A 174 16.22 -25.83 -13.00
CA LYS A 174 15.41 -26.50 -14.02
C LYS A 174 13.91 -26.09 -13.96
N GLU A 175 13.41 -25.82 -12.77
CA GLU A 175 12.04 -25.40 -12.47
C GLU A 175 11.68 -24.07 -13.14
N PHE A 176 12.68 -23.21 -13.39
CA PHE A 176 12.49 -21.93 -14.06
C PHE A 176 12.75 -21.98 -15.56
N GLU A 177 13.14 -23.11 -16.15
CA GLU A 177 13.45 -23.18 -17.59
C GLU A 177 12.21 -22.89 -18.45
N ALA A 178 11.02 -23.34 -18.02
CA ALA A 178 9.77 -23.07 -18.73
C ALA A 178 9.50 -21.57 -18.86
N ILE A 179 9.64 -20.81 -17.78
CA ILE A 179 9.44 -19.35 -17.78
C ILE A 179 10.61 -18.59 -18.41
N ARG A 180 11.80 -19.19 -18.51
CA ARG A 180 12.96 -18.57 -19.17
C ARG A 180 12.93 -18.64 -20.70
N ARG A 181 12.09 -19.48 -21.29
CA ARG A 181 11.90 -19.54 -22.76
C ARG A 181 11.49 -18.19 -23.36
N ASN A 182 10.83 -17.35 -22.56
CA ASN A 182 10.49 -15.99 -22.94
C ASN A 182 10.97 -15.01 -21.86
N PRO A 183 11.89 -14.08 -22.16
CA PRO A 183 12.36 -13.07 -21.20
C PRO A 183 11.25 -12.21 -20.59
N SER A 184 10.08 -12.10 -21.22
CA SER A 184 8.92 -11.39 -20.65
C SER A 184 8.28 -12.15 -19.48
N GLU A 185 8.49 -13.45 -19.36
CA GLU A 185 7.86 -14.31 -18.36
C GLU A 185 8.68 -14.46 -17.07
N MET A 186 9.96 -14.07 -17.09
CA MET A 186 10.80 -14.03 -15.89
C MET A 186 10.44 -12.79 -15.04
N ARG A 187 9.28 -12.85 -14.39
CA ARG A 187 8.66 -11.81 -13.55
C ARG A 187 8.37 -12.35 -12.16
N SER A 188 8.33 -11.45 -11.18
CA SER A 188 8.15 -11.75 -9.76
C SER A 188 7.02 -12.75 -9.47
N THR A 189 5.86 -12.56 -10.10
CA THR A 189 4.68 -13.41 -9.92
C THR A 189 4.85 -14.82 -10.49
N ASN A 190 5.53 -14.95 -11.62
CA ASN A 190 5.75 -16.27 -12.25
C ASN A 190 6.80 -17.07 -11.47
N ILE A 191 7.83 -16.40 -10.95
CA ILE A 191 8.80 -17.02 -10.05
C ILE A 191 8.10 -17.49 -8.76
N ALA A 192 7.25 -16.64 -8.17
CA ALA A 192 6.52 -16.98 -6.95
C ALA A 192 5.59 -18.19 -7.13
N LYS A 193 4.91 -18.32 -8.28
CA LYS A 193 4.05 -19.48 -8.59
C LYS A 193 4.81 -20.81 -8.59
N VAL A 194 6.08 -20.82 -9.02
CA VAL A 194 6.93 -22.01 -8.97
C VAL A 194 7.23 -22.42 -7.52
N PHE A 195 7.38 -21.45 -6.61
CA PHE A 195 7.59 -21.74 -5.19
C PHE A 195 6.31 -22.12 -4.44
N ASP A 196 5.16 -21.61 -4.87
CA ASP A 196 3.86 -21.97 -4.28
C ASP A 196 3.51 -23.45 -4.48
N SER A 197 4.07 -24.13 -5.49
CA SER A 197 3.89 -25.58 -5.73
C SER A 197 4.79 -26.49 -4.88
N GLY A 198 5.56 -25.94 -3.92
CA GLY A 198 6.25 -26.70 -2.86
C GLY A 198 7.60 -27.30 -3.25
N ASP A 199 7.65 -28.12 -4.30
CA ASP A 199 8.83 -28.96 -4.61
C ASP A 199 10.10 -28.15 -4.95
N ALA A 200 9.94 -26.97 -5.55
CA ALA A 200 11.06 -26.11 -5.94
C ALA A 200 11.78 -25.44 -4.75
N LEU A 201 11.11 -25.32 -3.60
CA LEU A 201 11.63 -24.54 -2.47
C LEU A 201 12.83 -25.25 -1.80
N ASP A 202 12.79 -26.58 -1.71
CA ASP A 202 13.84 -27.38 -1.09
C ASP A 202 15.12 -27.37 -1.93
N GLU A 203 15.01 -27.60 -3.24
CA GLU A 203 16.13 -27.52 -4.18
C GLU A 203 16.73 -26.11 -4.20
N PHE A 204 15.88 -25.08 -4.15
CA PHE A 204 16.32 -23.70 -4.08
C PHE A 204 17.08 -23.40 -2.77
N ALA A 205 16.57 -23.80 -1.62
CA ALA A 205 17.24 -23.58 -0.34
C ALA A 205 18.60 -24.26 -0.26
N GLN A 206 18.72 -25.50 -0.77
CA GLN A 206 20.01 -26.20 -0.88
C GLN A 206 21.01 -25.42 -1.76
N LYS A 207 20.54 -24.89 -2.89
CA LYS A 207 21.37 -24.09 -3.79
C LYS A 207 21.80 -22.77 -3.16
N VAL A 208 20.90 -22.09 -2.45
CA VAL A 208 21.23 -20.88 -1.69
C VAL A 208 22.29 -21.17 -0.62
N ASN A 209 22.19 -22.29 0.09
CA ASN A 209 23.18 -22.71 1.09
C ASN A 209 24.58 -22.88 0.47
N GLN A 210 24.68 -23.54 -0.68
CA GLN A 210 25.95 -23.69 -1.41
C GLN A 210 26.50 -22.33 -1.89
N LEU A 211 25.66 -21.48 -2.48
CA LEU A 211 26.09 -20.19 -3.04
C LEU A 211 26.47 -19.16 -1.96
N SER A 212 26.01 -19.35 -0.72
CA SER A 212 26.25 -18.46 0.42
C SER A 212 27.40 -18.91 1.33
N GLU A 213 28.13 -19.97 0.96
CA GLU A 213 29.38 -20.35 1.63
C GLU A 213 30.38 -19.17 1.63
N GLY A 214 30.98 -18.90 2.80
CA GLY A 214 31.89 -17.78 3.00
C GLY A 214 31.23 -16.42 3.26
N PHE A 215 29.89 -16.33 3.25
CA PHE A 215 29.13 -15.11 3.55
C PHE A 215 28.39 -15.21 4.89
N GLU A 216 27.98 -14.05 5.40
CA GLU A 216 27.26 -13.90 6.66
C GLU A 216 25.75 -13.73 6.46
N VAL A 217 25.32 -13.21 5.30
CA VAL A 217 23.91 -12.94 4.97
C VAL A 217 23.64 -13.12 3.48
N VAL A 218 22.43 -13.54 3.15
CA VAL A 218 21.93 -13.68 1.77
C VAL A 218 20.87 -12.63 1.50
N LEU A 219 21.04 -11.87 0.41
CA LEU A 219 20.03 -10.96 -0.10
C LEU A 219 19.34 -11.59 -1.32
N LEU A 220 18.01 -11.58 -1.30
CA LEU A 220 17.17 -12.17 -2.35
C LEU A 220 16.03 -11.22 -2.70
N PRO A 221 15.51 -11.26 -3.94
CA PRO A 221 14.26 -10.57 -4.27
C PRO A 221 13.07 -11.23 -3.56
N ALA A 222 12.08 -10.42 -3.16
CA ALA A 222 10.88 -10.85 -2.47
C ALA A 222 9.86 -11.49 -3.44
N VAL A 223 10.20 -12.66 -3.98
CA VAL A 223 9.42 -13.42 -4.98
C VAL A 223 8.87 -14.72 -4.40
N PHE A 224 8.53 -14.73 -3.11
CA PHE A 224 8.13 -15.93 -2.36
C PHE A 224 6.72 -15.79 -1.80
N GLY A 225 5.86 -16.78 -2.08
CA GLY A 225 4.52 -16.87 -1.54
C GLY A 225 3.54 -15.90 -2.19
N LEU A 226 3.00 -16.23 -3.37
CA LEU A 226 1.96 -15.41 -4.01
C LEU A 226 0.59 -15.78 -3.45
N PHE A 227 0.32 -17.08 -3.36
CA PHE A 227 -0.91 -17.63 -2.81
C PHE A 227 -0.70 -18.30 -1.44
N THR A 228 0.53 -18.75 -1.15
CA THR A 228 0.86 -19.44 0.09
C THR A 228 1.63 -18.52 1.05
N LYS A 229 1.04 -18.23 2.21
CA LYS A 229 1.60 -17.28 3.20
C LYS A 229 3.00 -17.68 3.71
N ASN A 230 3.24 -18.96 3.94
CA ASN A 230 4.41 -19.41 4.70
C ASN A 230 5.66 -19.68 3.84
N VAL A 231 5.66 -19.42 2.53
CA VAL A 231 6.80 -19.76 1.66
C VAL A 231 8.07 -19.00 2.07
N ALA A 232 7.96 -17.69 2.36
CA ALA A 232 9.09 -16.89 2.81
C ALA A 232 9.64 -17.35 4.18
N LEU A 233 8.75 -17.69 5.11
CA LEU A 233 9.13 -18.24 6.42
C LEU A 233 9.82 -19.61 6.29
N ASN A 234 9.27 -20.49 5.46
CA ASN A 234 9.84 -21.81 5.19
C ASN A 234 11.21 -21.70 4.52
N LEU A 235 11.40 -20.74 3.60
CA LEU A 235 12.70 -20.45 3.02
C LEU A 235 13.71 -20.07 4.11
N LYS A 236 13.36 -19.09 4.95
CA LYS A 236 14.22 -18.63 6.06
C LYS A 236 14.59 -19.77 7.01
N ALA A 237 13.71 -20.73 7.24
CA ALA A 237 13.98 -21.89 8.09
C ALA A 237 14.91 -22.94 7.45
N LYS A 238 14.99 -22.99 6.11
CA LYS A 238 15.80 -23.98 5.36
C LYS A 238 17.18 -23.43 4.94
N VAL A 239 17.38 -22.12 4.97
CA VAL A 239 18.66 -21.48 4.64
C VAL A 239 19.50 -21.29 5.91
N ASN A 240 20.75 -21.73 5.88
CA ASN A 240 21.68 -21.74 7.01
C ASN A 240 22.19 -20.34 7.42
N LYS A 241 21.93 -19.33 6.60
CA LYS A 241 22.33 -17.94 6.79
C LYS A 241 21.08 -17.07 6.93
N PRO A 242 21.16 -15.94 7.67
CA PRO A 242 20.14 -14.90 7.61
C PRO A 242 19.78 -14.55 6.16
N VAL A 243 18.48 -14.49 5.87
CA VAL A 243 17.93 -14.11 4.57
C VAL A 243 17.25 -12.75 4.70
N VAL A 244 17.71 -11.78 3.92
CA VAL A 244 17.10 -10.46 3.76
C VAL A 244 16.41 -10.42 2.41
N LEU A 245 15.07 -10.40 2.45
CA LEU A 245 14.26 -10.20 1.24
C LEU A 245 14.17 -8.71 0.92
N LEU A 246 14.36 -8.36 -0.35
CA LEU A 246 14.24 -7.00 -0.86
C LEU A 246 13.11 -6.91 -1.89
N PRO A 247 12.36 -5.81 -1.93
CA PRO A 247 11.31 -5.64 -2.94
C PRO A 247 11.89 -5.73 -4.36
N ALA A 248 11.18 -6.42 -5.25
CA ALA A 248 11.45 -6.36 -6.68
C ALA A 248 10.66 -5.20 -7.32
N ILE A 249 10.97 -4.85 -8.58
CA ILE A 249 10.11 -3.95 -9.36
C ILE A 249 8.68 -4.54 -9.38
N PRO A 250 7.64 -3.69 -9.23
CA PRO A 250 6.26 -4.13 -9.30
C PRO A 250 5.94 -4.96 -10.56
N PRO A 251 5.03 -5.94 -10.46
CA PRO A 251 4.13 -6.15 -9.32
C PRO A 251 4.80 -6.86 -8.13
N SER A 252 4.51 -6.36 -6.93
CA SER A 252 4.97 -6.89 -5.66
C SER A 252 4.20 -8.16 -5.29
N VAL A 253 4.91 -9.29 -5.16
CA VAL A 253 4.34 -10.57 -4.68
C VAL A 253 3.70 -10.44 -3.30
N PRO A 254 4.38 -9.90 -2.26
CA PRO A 254 3.74 -9.70 -0.96
C PRO A 254 2.59 -8.67 -1.03
N GLY A 255 2.65 -7.71 -1.96
CA GLY A 255 1.56 -6.77 -2.21
C GLY A 255 0.30 -7.44 -2.75
N ILE A 256 0.44 -8.23 -3.81
CA ILE A 256 -0.66 -9.02 -4.38
C ILE A 256 -1.25 -9.94 -3.31
N ARG A 257 -0.40 -10.67 -2.57
CA ARG A 257 -0.84 -11.53 -1.46
C ARG A 257 -1.63 -10.75 -0.42
N SER A 258 -1.18 -9.54 -0.06
CA SER A 258 -1.89 -8.68 0.89
C SER A 258 -3.27 -8.26 0.39
N GLN A 259 -3.41 -7.89 -0.88
CA GLN A 259 -4.71 -7.57 -1.47
C GLN A 259 -5.64 -8.80 -1.49
N ILE A 260 -5.12 -9.98 -1.85
CA ILE A 260 -5.90 -11.24 -1.83
C ILE A 260 -6.42 -11.52 -0.42
N LEU A 261 -5.57 -11.44 0.60
CA LEU A 261 -5.93 -11.75 1.98
C LEU A 261 -6.95 -10.76 2.56
N LEU A 262 -6.76 -9.46 2.32
CA LEU A 262 -7.72 -8.43 2.72
C LEU A 262 -9.08 -8.61 2.04
N ARG A 263 -9.08 -8.86 0.73
CA ARG A 263 -10.32 -9.12 -0.02
C ARG A 263 -11.02 -10.36 0.52
N LYS A 264 -10.28 -11.46 0.72
CA LYS A 264 -10.83 -12.71 1.24
C LYS A 264 -11.48 -12.48 2.61
N ARG A 265 -10.81 -11.75 3.50
CA ARG A 265 -11.35 -11.38 4.82
C ARG A 265 -12.65 -10.59 4.71
N PHE A 266 -12.72 -9.63 3.79
CA PHE A 266 -13.94 -8.85 3.55
C PHE A 266 -15.10 -9.73 3.05
N GLU A 267 -14.83 -10.63 2.10
CA GLU A 267 -15.83 -11.57 1.56
C GLU A 267 -16.28 -12.60 2.61
N GLU A 268 -15.37 -13.10 3.46
CA GLU A 268 -15.67 -13.99 4.59
C GLU A 268 -16.60 -13.35 5.63
N LEU A 269 -16.56 -12.02 5.76
CA LEU A 269 -17.47 -11.25 6.62
C LEU A 269 -18.83 -10.94 5.95
N GLY A 270 -19.09 -11.48 4.76
CA GLY A 270 -20.34 -11.26 4.01
C GLY A 270 -20.32 -10.02 3.12
N GLY A 271 -19.17 -9.37 2.95
CA GLY A 271 -18.98 -8.26 2.03
C GLY A 271 -19.08 -8.69 0.56
N THR A 272 -19.64 -7.83 -0.29
CA THR A 272 -19.70 -8.05 -1.75
C THR A 272 -18.62 -7.23 -2.46
N TYR A 273 -17.70 -7.89 -3.18
CA TYR A 273 -16.60 -7.22 -3.87
C TYR A 273 -16.79 -7.28 -5.39
N PHE A 274 -17.16 -6.16 -6.00
CA PHE A 274 -17.32 -6.02 -7.45
C PHE A 274 -15.96 -5.70 -8.10
N LEU A 275 -15.21 -6.75 -8.45
CA LEU A 275 -13.90 -6.64 -9.10
C LEU A 275 -14.05 -6.38 -10.61
N GLY A 276 -13.27 -5.42 -11.12
CA GLY A 276 -13.23 -5.06 -12.54
C GLY A 276 -14.42 -4.21 -12.96
N ASP A 277 -15.05 -3.50 -12.01
CA ASP A 277 -16.21 -2.64 -12.26
C ASP A 277 -15.90 -1.19 -11.85
N ASN A 278 -16.50 -0.24 -12.54
CA ASN A 278 -16.28 1.19 -12.33
C ASN A 278 -17.59 1.86 -11.97
N VAL A 279 -17.59 2.70 -10.93
CA VAL A 279 -18.70 3.62 -10.72
C VAL A 279 -18.58 4.76 -11.71
N GLU A 280 -19.64 5.01 -12.47
CA GLU A 280 -19.66 6.02 -13.53
C GLU A 280 -20.48 7.25 -13.15
N GLU A 281 -21.53 7.07 -12.36
CA GLU A 281 -22.45 8.14 -12.00
C GLU A 281 -23.08 7.92 -10.61
N GLY A 282 -23.37 9.02 -9.91
CA GLY A 282 -24.18 9.03 -8.70
C GLY A 282 -25.51 9.78 -8.86
N THR A 283 -26.62 9.19 -8.39
CA THR A 283 -27.92 9.85 -8.32
C THR A 283 -28.10 10.54 -6.97
N PHE A 284 -28.36 11.85 -6.98
CA PHE A 284 -28.59 12.63 -5.77
C PHE A 284 -30.06 13.01 -5.59
N LYS A 285 -30.55 13.00 -4.34
CA LYS A 285 -31.86 13.54 -3.95
C LYS A 285 -31.72 14.22 -2.58
N ASN A 286 -32.23 15.45 -2.45
CA ASN A 286 -32.27 16.19 -1.18
C ASN A 286 -30.92 16.19 -0.41
N ASN A 287 -29.82 16.51 -1.09
CA ASN A 287 -28.46 16.53 -0.52
C ASN A 287 -27.90 15.16 -0.05
N ARG A 288 -28.48 14.06 -0.54
CA ARG A 288 -28.02 12.69 -0.30
C ARG A 288 -27.70 11.98 -1.60
N LEU A 289 -26.66 11.16 -1.59
CA LEU A 289 -26.40 10.18 -2.64
C LEU A 289 -27.32 8.98 -2.39
N VAL A 290 -28.23 8.68 -3.31
CA VAL A 290 -29.20 7.59 -3.11
C VAL A 290 -28.80 6.31 -3.85
N ALA A 291 -28.05 6.44 -4.94
CA ALA A 291 -27.58 5.31 -5.70
C ALA A 291 -26.35 5.67 -6.54
N VAL A 292 -25.59 4.65 -6.90
CA VAL A 292 -24.55 4.73 -7.92
C VAL A 292 -24.81 3.74 -9.05
N GLN A 293 -24.40 4.11 -10.26
CA GLN A 293 -24.44 3.26 -11.45
C GLN A 293 -23.02 2.81 -11.79
N THR A 294 -22.91 1.57 -12.26
CA THR A 294 -21.62 0.94 -12.56
C THR A 294 -21.58 0.41 -13.98
N ASN A 295 -20.43 0.47 -14.62
CA ASN A 295 -20.21 0.05 -16.01
C ASN A 295 -20.73 -1.37 -16.30
N ASN A 296 -20.50 -2.33 -15.40
CA ASN A 296 -20.80 -3.74 -15.69
C ASN A 296 -22.25 -4.16 -15.40
N HIS A 297 -23.07 -3.31 -14.79
CA HIS A 297 -24.41 -3.68 -14.31
C HIS A 297 -25.56 -2.93 -14.99
N GLY A 298 -25.27 -2.16 -16.05
CA GLY A 298 -26.29 -1.45 -16.85
C GLY A 298 -27.25 -0.65 -15.98
N ASP A 299 -28.55 -0.91 -16.12
CA ASP A 299 -29.62 -0.18 -15.40
C ASP A 299 -29.74 -0.56 -13.91
N ILE A 300 -29.00 -1.55 -13.41
CA ILE A 300 -29.06 -1.96 -12.00
C ILE A 300 -28.32 -0.94 -11.15
N LYS A 301 -29.09 -0.10 -10.46
CA LYS A 301 -28.57 0.84 -9.47
C LYS A 301 -28.12 0.14 -8.19
N LEU A 302 -26.97 0.55 -7.65
CA LEU A 302 -26.49 0.15 -6.33
C LEU A 302 -26.88 1.23 -5.31
N GLU A 303 -27.77 0.88 -4.39
CA GLU A 303 -28.32 1.78 -3.38
C GLU A 303 -27.69 1.48 -2.02
N ALA A 304 -27.43 2.52 -1.24
CA ALA A 304 -26.95 2.39 0.14
C ALA A 304 -27.40 3.55 1.03
N ASP A 305 -27.37 3.30 2.34
CA ASP A 305 -27.64 4.35 3.33
C ASP A 305 -26.43 5.30 3.43
N GLN A 306 -25.22 4.76 3.34
CA GLN A 306 -23.95 5.48 3.40
C GLN A 306 -23.02 5.12 2.23
N PHE A 307 -22.18 6.08 1.83
CA PHE A 307 -21.18 5.92 0.77
C PHE A 307 -19.82 6.37 1.26
N VAL A 308 -18.76 5.71 0.78
CA VAL A 308 -17.37 6.09 1.05
C VAL A 308 -16.61 6.19 -0.27
N LEU A 309 -16.08 7.37 -0.58
CA LEU A 309 -15.12 7.57 -1.67
C LEU A 309 -13.71 7.24 -1.19
N ALA A 310 -13.16 6.16 -1.72
CA ALA A 310 -11.81 5.66 -1.46
C ALA A 310 -11.10 5.33 -2.80
N SER A 311 -11.37 6.14 -3.83
CA SER A 311 -10.97 5.91 -5.22
C SER A 311 -9.48 6.14 -5.49
N GLY A 312 -8.76 6.70 -4.52
CA GLY A 312 -7.36 7.10 -4.64
C GLY A 312 -7.17 8.40 -5.42
N SER A 313 -5.96 8.94 -5.40
CA SER A 313 -5.64 10.21 -6.09
C SER A 313 -5.42 10.01 -7.60
N PHE A 314 -4.58 10.84 -8.21
CA PHE A 314 -4.27 10.88 -9.65
C PHE A 314 -3.88 9.51 -10.24
N TYR A 315 -3.04 8.74 -9.54
CA TYR A 315 -2.58 7.42 -10.01
C TYR A 315 -3.76 6.46 -10.26
N SER A 316 -4.74 6.47 -9.36
CA SER A 316 -5.93 5.61 -9.43
C SER A 316 -7.08 6.23 -10.21
N LYS A 317 -6.88 7.42 -10.79
CA LYS A 317 -7.88 8.21 -11.51
C LYS A 317 -9.10 8.60 -10.66
N GLY A 318 -8.99 8.61 -9.33
CA GLY A 318 -10.02 9.20 -8.49
C GLY A 318 -10.01 10.74 -8.51
N ILE A 319 -8.91 11.32 -9.00
CA ILE A 319 -8.81 12.73 -9.40
C ILE A 319 -8.21 12.77 -10.79
N VAL A 320 -8.77 13.59 -11.67
CA VAL A 320 -8.31 13.75 -13.05
C VAL A 320 -7.89 15.20 -13.27
N ALA A 321 -6.68 15.39 -13.80
CA ALA A 321 -6.17 16.67 -14.26
C ALA A 321 -6.14 16.68 -15.80
N THR A 322 -6.77 17.68 -16.41
CA THR A 322 -6.61 18.03 -17.83
C THR A 322 -5.83 19.33 -17.94
N ARG A 323 -5.60 19.84 -19.15
CA ARG A 323 -4.99 21.17 -19.34
C ARG A 323 -5.84 22.31 -18.75
N GLU A 324 -7.14 22.10 -18.58
CA GLU A 324 -8.10 23.16 -18.24
C GLU A 324 -8.66 23.03 -16.83
N LYS A 325 -8.70 21.82 -16.27
CA LYS A 325 -9.38 21.58 -15.00
C LYS A 325 -8.86 20.37 -14.25
N LEU A 326 -9.07 20.41 -12.95
CA LEU A 326 -8.81 19.33 -12.02
C LEU A 326 -10.13 18.99 -11.31
N TYR A 327 -10.54 17.73 -11.37
CA TYR A 327 -11.88 17.32 -10.93
C TYR A 327 -11.94 15.87 -10.45
N GLU A 328 -12.92 15.59 -9.59
CA GLU A 328 -13.34 14.23 -9.24
C GLU A 328 -14.33 13.73 -10.31
N PRO A 329 -14.06 12.60 -10.99
CA PRO A 329 -14.76 12.24 -12.23
C PRO A 329 -16.11 11.54 -12.06
N ILE A 330 -16.45 11.05 -10.86
CA ILE A 330 -17.63 10.19 -10.66
C ILE A 330 -18.84 10.99 -10.19
N LEU A 331 -18.64 11.85 -9.19
CA LEU A 331 -19.69 12.54 -8.45
C LEU A 331 -19.61 14.06 -8.60
N GLY A 332 -18.51 14.58 -9.18
CA GLY A 332 -18.27 16.00 -9.37
C GLY A 332 -18.09 16.73 -8.04
N LEU A 333 -17.27 16.15 -7.17
CA LEU A 333 -16.96 16.71 -5.86
C LEU A 333 -15.98 17.89 -5.95
N ASP A 334 -16.04 18.77 -4.96
CA ASP A 334 -15.15 19.92 -4.86
C ASP A 334 -13.72 19.45 -4.58
N ILE A 335 -12.74 20.04 -5.26
CA ILE A 335 -11.33 19.74 -5.06
C ILE A 335 -10.64 20.85 -4.27
N ASP A 336 -9.79 20.42 -3.34
CA ASP A 336 -8.81 21.22 -2.62
C ASP A 336 -7.53 21.25 -3.42
N GLY A 337 -7.44 22.24 -4.30
CA GLY A 337 -6.30 22.50 -5.17
C GLY A 337 -6.48 23.84 -5.87
N ASP A 338 -5.40 24.39 -6.42
CA ASP A 338 -5.44 25.67 -7.13
C ASP A 338 -6.27 25.54 -8.42
N THR A 339 -7.03 26.57 -8.76
CA THR A 339 -7.80 26.63 -10.02
C THR A 339 -6.93 27.08 -11.18
N ASP A 340 -5.81 27.73 -10.90
CA ASP A 340 -4.83 28.16 -11.90
C ASP A 340 -3.84 27.03 -12.19
N SER A 341 -3.89 26.52 -13.42
CA SER A 341 -3.05 25.39 -13.86
C SER A 341 -1.56 25.69 -13.83
N GLU A 342 -1.15 26.96 -13.90
CA GLU A 342 0.27 27.35 -13.82
C GLU A 342 0.86 27.08 -12.44
N LYS A 343 0.03 26.98 -11.40
CA LYS A 343 0.45 26.74 -10.01
C LYS A 343 0.40 25.29 -9.57
N TRP A 344 -0.01 24.37 -10.45
CA TRP A 344 -0.12 22.96 -10.09
C TRP A 344 1.23 22.28 -9.89
N LEU A 345 2.27 22.80 -10.54
CA LEU A 345 3.60 22.24 -10.57
C LEU A 345 4.62 23.30 -10.13
N ASP A 346 5.67 22.85 -9.47
CA ASP A 346 6.90 23.62 -9.30
C ASP A 346 7.84 23.30 -10.48
N GLU A 347 8.46 24.33 -11.05
CA GLU A 347 9.40 24.21 -12.17
C GLU A 347 10.55 23.23 -11.88
N LYS A 348 10.98 23.14 -10.63
CA LYS A 348 12.01 22.20 -10.18
C LYS A 348 11.35 20.88 -9.81
N PHE A 349 11.53 19.88 -10.67
CA PHE A 349 10.92 18.55 -10.55
C PHE A 349 11.04 17.91 -9.15
N PHE A 350 12.16 18.06 -8.45
CA PHE A 350 12.40 17.47 -7.12
C PHE A 350 11.91 18.30 -5.93
N ASN A 351 11.37 19.50 -6.17
CA ASN A 351 10.75 20.30 -5.12
C ASN A 351 9.46 19.67 -4.60
N ASP A 352 8.93 20.24 -3.52
CA ASP A 352 7.58 19.91 -3.10
C ASP A 352 6.58 20.37 -4.17
N GLN A 353 5.91 19.41 -4.81
CA GLN A 353 5.02 19.70 -5.93
C GLN A 353 3.62 20.00 -5.41
N PRO A 354 3.00 21.16 -5.76
CA PRO A 354 1.69 21.56 -5.22
C PRO A 354 0.61 20.51 -5.42
N TYR A 355 0.53 19.90 -6.62
CA TYR A 355 -0.49 18.88 -6.92
C TYR A 355 -0.44 17.65 -6.00
N MET A 356 0.70 17.36 -5.37
CA MET A 356 0.80 16.22 -4.44
C MET A 356 -0.02 16.43 -3.18
N HIS A 357 -0.40 17.67 -2.87
CA HIS A 357 -1.27 18.01 -1.74
C HIS A 357 -2.75 18.10 -2.13
N TYR A 358 -3.09 18.00 -3.42
CA TYR A 358 -4.45 18.20 -3.88
C TYR A 358 -5.33 16.98 -3.63
N GLY A 359 -6.60 17.21 -3.27
CA GLY A 359 -7.55 16.13 -3.01
C GLY A 359 -9.00 16.59 -2.83
N VAL A 360 -9.91 15.66 -2.63
CA VAL A 360 -11.34 15.99 -2.46
C VAL A 360 -11.56 16.76 -1.16
N LYS A 361 -12.29 17.90 -1.26
CA LYS A 361 -12.70 18.70 -0.10
C LYS A 361 -13.70 17.95 0.74
N THR A 362 -13.52 18.13 2.05
CA THR A 362 -14.33 17.48 3.06
C THR A 362 -14.56 18.42 4.23
N ASP A 363 -15.65 18.22 4.95
CA ASP A 363 -15.82 18.90 6.23
C ASP A 363 -14.97 18.25 7.34
N SER A 364 -15.13 18.72 8.58
CA SER A 364 -14.43 18.14 9.75
C SER A 364 -14.84 16.69 10.04
N GLY A 365 -15.99 16.24 9.55
CA GLY A 365 -16.48 14.86 9.66
C GLY A 365 -16.11 13.97 8.49
N PHE A 366 -15.22 14.42 7.60
CA PHE A 366 -14.81 13.71 6.38
C PHE A 366 -15.94 13.51 5.36
N ARG A 367 -17.03 14.28 5.44
CA ARG A 367 -18.10 14.27 4.43
C ARG A 367 -17.68 15.09 3.22
N ALA A 368 -17.85 14.52 2.03
CA ALA A 368 -17.48 15.14 0.76
C ALA A 368 -18.25 16.44 0.53
N LEU A 369 -17.55 17.46 0.04
CA LEU A 369 -18.19 18.70 -0.41
C LEU A 369 -18.55 18.64 -1.89
N LYS A 370 -19.73 19.16 -2.21
CA LYS A 370 -20.18 19.43 -3.57
C LYS A 370 -20.85 20.80 -3.61
N ASN A 371 -20.35 21.70 -4.44
CA ASN A 371 -20.81 23.08 -4.51
C ASN A 371 -20.76 23.81 -3.14
N GLY A 372 -19.70 23.57 -2.38
CA GLY A 372 -19.43 24.14 -1.06
C GLY A 372 -20.25 23.55 0.08
N LYS A 373 -21.06 22.52 -0.16
CA LYS A 373 -21.93 21.90 0.86
C LYS A 373 -21.56 20.44 1.10
N PRO A 374 -21.50 19.99 2.37
CA PRO A 374 -21.27 18.58 2.67
C PRO A 374 -22.48 17.75 2.24
N ILE A 375 -22.23 16.65 1.53
CA ILE A 375 -23.22 15.62 1.24
C ILE A 375 -23.40 14.76 2.48
N GLU A 376 -24.66 14.58 2.91
CA GLU A 376 -24.96 14.05 4.24
C GLU A 376 -24.39 12.65 4.49
N ASN A 377 -24.41 11.80 3.47
CA ASN A 377 -24.11 10.37 3.56
C ASN A 377 -22.94 9.92 2.68
N LEU A 378 -22.04 10.82 2.31
CA LEU A 378 -20.88 10.52 1.47
C LEU A 378 -19.61 10.95 2.19
N PHE A 379 -18.84 9.97 2.65
CA PHE A 379 -17.55 10.17 3.31
C PHE A 379 -16.39 9.98 2.35
N VAL A 380 -15.21 10.48 2.71
CA VAL A 380 -13.99 10.38 1.90
C VAL A 380 -12.85 9.85 2.77
N ALA A 381 -12.11 8.86 2.28
CA ALA A 381 -11.02 8.24 3.02
C ALA A 381 -9.82 7.89 2.13
N GLY A 382 -8.64 7.95 2.74
CA GLY A 382 -7.36 7.59 2.13
C GLY A 382 -6.80 8.63 1.18
N SER A 383 -6.02 8.17 0.19
CA SER A 383 -5.18 9.05 -0.63
C SER A 383 -5.94 10.03 -1.54
N VAL A 384 -7.26 9.90 -1.67
CA VAL A 384 -8.08 10.88 -2.40
C VAL A 384 -8.29 12.18 -1.58
N LEU A 385 -8.02 12.15 -0.26
CA LEU A 385 -8.01 13.34 0.59
C LEU A 385 -6.80 14.23 0.25
N GLY A 386 -7.01 15.55 0.32
CA GLY A 386 -5.94 16.54 0.19
C GLY A 386 -5.24 16.84 1.52
N GLY A 387 -4.22 17.69 1.45
CA GLY A 387 -3.52 18.26 2.61
C GLY A 387 -2.22 17.55 3.01
N ALA A 388 -1.70 16.65 2.18
CA ALA A 388 -0.48 15.90 2.48
C ALA A 388 0.29 15.48 1.23
N ASN A 389 1.61 15.69 1.20
CA ASN A 389 2.50 15.05 0.23
C ASN A 389 2.96 13.69 0.77
N ALA A 390 2.05 12.72 0.67
CA ALA A 390 2.23 11.38 1.23
C ALA A 390 3.47 10.64 0.73
N LEU A 391 3.96 10.97 -0.48
CA LEU A 391 5.16 10.38 -1.07
C LEU A 391 6.43 10.93 -0.40
N LYS A 392 6.51 12.25 -0.25
CA LYS A 392 7.69 12.93 0.30
C LYS A 392 7.85 12.68 1.80
N GLU A 393 6.73 12.66 2.52
CA GLU A 393 6.72 12.47 3.98
C GLU A 393 6.66 10.99 4.40
N GLY A 394 6.32 10.07 3.49
CA GLY A 394 6.16 8.65 3.81
C GLY A 394 5.01 8.41 4.79
N SER A 395 3.79 8.78 4.39
CA SER A 395 2.58 8.63 5.21
C SER A 395 1.42 7.92 4.50
N GLY A 396 1.55 7.62 3.20
CA GLY A 396 0.41 7.25 2.37
C GLY A 396 -0.37 6.02 2.87
N ALA A 397 0.33 5.03 3.41
CA ALA A 397 -0.31 3.85 4.00
C ALA A 397 -0.99 4.18 5.34
N GLY A 398 -0.34 4.96 6.21
CA GLY A 398 -0.92 5.47 7.44
C GLY A 398 -2.18 6.31 7.19
N ILE A 399 -2.14 7.27 6.26
CA ILE A 399 -3.32 8.06 5.87
C ILE A 399 -4.44 7.12 5.39
N SER A 400 -4.12 6.16 4.52
CA SER A 400 -5.08 5.18 4.00
C SER A 400 -5.74 4.36 5.10
N LEU A 401 -4.97 3.82 6.04
CA LEU A 401 -5.47 2.99 7.13
C LEU A 401 -6.28 3.81 8.15
N LEU A 402 -5.69 4.90 8.66
CA LEU A 402 -6.24 5.63 9.80
C LEU A 402 -7.48 6.44 9.44
N THR A 403 -7.49 7.12 8.28
CA THR A 403 -8.69 7.86 7.85
C THR A 403 -9.85 6.92 7.53
N SER A 404 -9.56 5.73 6.99
CA SER A 404 -10.59 4.72 6.70
C SER A 404 -11.20 4.12 7.96
N LEU A 405 -10.39 3.81 8.97
CA LEU A 405 -10.90 3.37 10.27
C LEU A 405 -11.71 4.47 10.96
N HIS A 406 -11.23 5.72 10.90
CA HIS A 406 -11.95 6.86 11.45
C HIS A 406 -13.31 7.05 10.78
N VAL A 407 -13.38 7.05 9.45
CA VAL A 407 -14.63 7.17 8.69
C VAL A 407 -15.58 6.02 9.00
N ALA A 408 -15.08 4.78 9.08
CA ALA A 408 -15.91 3.64 9.47
C ALA A 408 -16.55 3.84 10.86
N GLU A 409 -15.80 4.39 11.82
CA GLU A 409 -16.34 4.70 13.15
C GLU A 409 -17.35 5.85 13.15
N GLN A 410 -17.20 6.85 12.28
CA GLN A 410 -18.22 7.89 12.13
C GLN A 410 -19.52 7.33 11.56
N ILE A 411 -19.43 6.37 10.62
CA ILE A 411 -20.58 5.69 10.03
C ILE A 411 -21.30 4.78 11.04
N LEU A 412 -20.57 4.25 12.02
CA LEU A 412 -21.09 3.31 13.03
C LEU A 412 -21.73 3.99 14.25
N LYS A 413 -21.56 5.30 14.40
CA LYS A 413 -22.29 6.12 15.39
C LYS A 413 -23.72 6.31 14.94
#